data_AF-A0A413I154-F1
#
_entry.id   AF-A0A413I154-F1
#
_cell.length_a   1.000
_cell.length_b   1.000
_cell.length_c   1.000
_cell.angle_alpha   90.00
_cell.angle_beta   90.00
_cell.angle_gamma   90.00
#
_symmetry.space_group_name_H-M   'P 1'
#
loop_
_entity.id
_entity.type
_entity.pdbx_description
1 polymer ?
#
loop_
_entity_poly.entity_id
_entity_poly.type
_entity_poly.pdbx_seq_one_letter_code
_entity_poly.pdbx_strand_id
1 'polypeptide(L)' 'MRTVTSSVPVKNGVIPMVSVKTAADIPKGKILECMEAIHTAAVQAPVHLGDIILADIAGTGVDLVATKTVGRR' A
#
# COMPACT_ATOMS: atom_id res chain seq x y z
N MET A 1 10.62 7.64 -13.47
CA MET A 1 10.00 6.41 -12.93
C MET A 1 10.65 6.13 -11.59
N ARG A 2 9.85 5.88 -10.56
CA ARG A 2 10.32 5.64 -9.19
C ARG A 2 9.32 4.76 -8.46
N THR A 3 9.83 3.84 -7.64
CA THR A 3 9.02 3.06 -6.72
C THR A 3 8.55 3.95 -5.57
N VAL A 4 7.24 4.04 -5.39
CA VAL A 4 6.61 4.74 -4.26
C VAL A 4 6.51 3.78 -3.08
N THR A 5 7.09 4.18 -1.94
CA THR A 5 6.98 3.49 -0.65
C THR A 5 6.17 4.36 0.29
N SER A 6 5.16 3.78 0.93
CA SER A 6 4.30 4.50 1.86
C SER A 6 3.84 3.57 2.98
N SER A 7 2.93 4.03 3.83
CA SER A 7 2.32 3.23 4.89
C SER A 7 0.82 3.43 4.89
N VAL A 8 0.09 2.33 5.14
CA VAL A 8 -1.37 2.36 5.28
C VAL A 8 -1.77 1.97 6.69
N PRO A 9 -2.83 2.56 7.24
CA PRO A 9 -3.38 2.16 8.53
C PRO A 9 -3.96 0.75 8.47
N VAL A 10 -3.68 -0.04 9.50
CA VAL A 10 -4.19 -1.40 9.69
C VAL A 10 -5.19 -1.41 10.84
N LYS A 11 -6.43 -1.75 10.54
CA LYS A 11 -7.48 -1.98 11.54
C LYS A 11 -7.32 -3.36 12.16
N ASN A 12 -7.48 -3.45 13.48
CA ASN A 12 -7.35 -4.69 14.27
C ASN A 12 -5.98 -5.39 14.15
N GLY A 13 -4.95 -4.66 13.71
CA GLY A 13 -3.59 -5.17 13.63
C GLY A 13 -2.84 -5.07 14.96
N VAL A 14 -1.88 -5.96 15.17
CA VAL A 14 -0.88 -5.85 16.25
C VAL A 14 -0.05 -4.56 16.12
N ILE A 15 0.10 -4.07 14.88
CA ILE A 15 0.71 -2.77 14.56
C ILE A 15 -0.36 -1.93 13.86
N PRO A 16 -0.53 -0.65 14.23
CA PRO A 16 -1.57 0.21 13.66
C PRO A 16 -1.31 0.65 12.21
N MET A 17 -0.11 0.40 11.67
CA MET A 17 0.32 0.81 10.33
C MET A 17 1.16 -0.30 9.68
N VAL A 18 1.01 -0.54 8.39
CA VAL A 18 1.83 -1.48 7.61
C VAL A 18 2.57 -0.75 6.50
N SER A 19 3.83 -1.13 6.28
CA SER A 19 4.64 -0.63 5.18
C SER A 19 4.18 -1.24 3.87
N VAL A 20 3.95 -0.39 2.88
CA VAL A 20 3.52 -0.76 1.53
C VAL A 20 4.47 -0.16 0.51
N LYS A 21 4.62 -0.85 -0.61
CA LYS A 21 5.34 -0.35 -1.77
C LYS A 21 4.55 -0.65 -3.02
N THR A 22 4.84 0.09 -4.06
CA THR A 22 4.35 -0.20 -5.42
C THR A 22 5.11 -1.40 -5.99
N ALA A 23 4.42 -2.29 -6.68
CA ALA A 23 5.00 -3.51 -7.26
C ALA A 23 5.98 -3.18 -8.40
N ALA A 24 5.75 -2.07 -9.10
CA ALA A 24 6.57 -1.56 -10.18
C ALA A 24 6.73 -0.03 -10.08
N ASP A 25 7.56 0.54 -10.94
CA ASP A 25 7.79 1.98 -10.97
C ASP A 25 6.59 2.74 -11.54
N ILE A 26 6.23 3.84 -10.86
CA ILE A 26 5.14 4.72 -11.29
C ILE A 26 5.71 5.99 -11.95
N PRO A 27 5.07 6.51 -13.01
CA PRO A 27 5.43 7.81 -13.59
C PRO A 27 5.26 8.96 -12.57
N LYS A 28 6.14 9.97 -12.66
CA LYS A 28 6.19 11.09 -11.69
C LYS A 28 4.86 11.85 -11.58
N GLY A 29 4.13 11.99 -12.69
CA GLY A 29 2.84 12.68 -12.72
C GLY A 29 1.74 11.99 -11.89
N LYS A 30 1.86 10.67 -11.66
CA LYS A 30 0.87 9.87 -10.92
C LYS A 30 1.19 9.69 -9.44
N ILE A 31 2.36 10.15 -8.98
CA ILE A 31 2.80 9.98 -7.59
C ILE A 31 1.80 10.64 -6.62
N LEU A 32 1.30 11.83 -6.95
CA LEU A 32 0.34 12.54 -6.10
C LEU A 32 -0.98 11.78 -5.96
N GLU A 33 -1.56 11.31 -7.08
CA GLU A 33 -2.78 10.49 -7.08
C GLU A 33 -2.58 9.18 -6.29
N CYS A 34 -1.41 8.54 -6.42
CA CYS A 34 -1.09 7.34 -5.63
C CYS A 34 -1.04 7.65 -4.14
N MET A 35 -0.45 8.79 -3.73
CA MET A 35 -0.38 9.18 -2.32
C MET A 35 -1.77 9.47 -1.75
N GLU A 36 -2.66 10.11 -2.50
CA GLU A 36 -4.06 10.33 -2.09
C GLU A 36 -4.83 9.01 -1.96
N ALA A 37 -4.66 8.09 -2.92
CA ALA A 37 -5.25 6.76 -2.85
C ALA A 37 -4.76 5.99 -1.61
N ILE A 38 -3.46 6.05 -1.30
CA ILE A 38 -2.88 5.42 -0.10
C ILE A 38 -3.42 6.06 1.17
N HIS A 39 -3.56 7.39 1.20
CA HIS A 39 -4.03 8.11 2.38
C HIS A 39 -5.49 7.79 2.73
N THR A 40 -6.31 7.55 1.70
CA THR A 40 -7.71 7.14 1.85
C THR A 40 -7.88 5.63 2.04
N ALA A 41 -6.83 4.84 1.77
CA ALA A 41 -6.82 3.40 1.97
C ALA A 41 -6.67 3.01 3.44
N ALA A 42 -7.38 1.95 3.84
CA ALA A 42 -7.19 1.29 5.13
C ALA A 42 -7.37 -0.22 4.95
N VAL A 43 -6.54 -1.01 5.61
CA VAL A 43 -6.59 -2.48 5.53
C VAL A 43 -6.97 -3.10 6.86
N GLN A 44 -7.47 -4.32 6.84
CA GLN A 44 -7.76 -5.09 8.05
C GLN A 44 -6.71 -6.17 8.25
N ALA A 45 -6.30 -6.39 9.50
CA ALA A 45 -5.43 -7.51 9.82
C ALA A 45 -6.18 -8.86 9.76
N PRO A 46 -5.50 -9.96 9.39
CA PRO A 46 -4.05 -10.06 9.14
C PRO A 46 -3.63 -9.63 7.74
N VAL A 47 -2.50 -8.93 7.64
CA VAL A 47 -1.84 -8.58 6.38
C VAL A 47 -0.57 -9.40 6.26
N HIS A 48 -0.32 -9.98 5.09
CA HIS A 48 0.90 -10.77 4.83
C HIS A 48 1.89 -10.01 3.95
N LEU A 49 3.15 -10.42 4.00
CA LEU A 49 4.16 -9.91 3.08
C LEU A 49 3.83 -10.35 1.65
N GLY A 50 3.82 -9.40 0.71
CA GLY A 50 3.43 -9.63 -0.69
C GLY A 50 1.94 -9.48 -0.95
N ASP A 51 1.14 -9.20 0.09
CA ASP A 51 -0.30 -9.04 -0.05
C ASP A 51 -0.66 -7.76 -0.81
N ILE A 52 -1.65 -7.85 -1.69
CA ILE A 52 -2.08 -6.73 -2.54
C ILE A 52 -3.09 -5.90 -1.75
N ILE A 53 -2.68 -4.70 -1.37
CA ILE A 53 -3.47 -3.74 -0.60
C ILE A 53 -4.42 -2.95 -1.50
N LEU A 54 -3.93 -2.55 -2.67
CA LEU A 54 -4.67 -1.83 -3.68
C LEU A 54 -4.20 -2.30 -5.05
N ALA A 55 -5.11 -2.88 -5.82
CA ALA A 55 -4.83 -3.20 -7.22
C ALA A 55 -4.99 -1.93 -8.08
N ASP A 56 -4.19 -1.82 -9.14
CA ASP A 56 -4.23 -0.70 -10.09
C ASP A 56 -4.30 0.69 -9.44
N ILE A 57 -3.24 1.03 -8.68
CA ILE A 57 -3.23 2.27 -7.92
C ILE A 57 -3.26 3.49 -8.87
N ALA A 58 -4.23 4.37 -8.68
CA ALA A 58 -4.42 5.58 -9.47
C ALA A 58 -4.52 5.34 -11.01
N GLY A 59 -4.99 4.17 -11.44
CA GLY A 59 -5.14 3.83 -12.87
C GLY A 59 -3.79 3.74 -13.59
N THR A 60 -2.74 3.29 -12.89
CA THR A 60 -1.38 3.18 -13.42
C THR A 60 -1.05 1.78 -13.96
N GLY A 61 -1.91 0.80 -13.69
CA GLY A 61 -1.67 -0.62 -13.94
C GLY A 61 -0.69 -1.25 -12.94
N VAL A 62 -0.37 -0.57 -11.83
CA VAL A 62 0.59 -1.02 -10.83
C VAL A 62 -0.10 -1.29 -9.50
N ASP A 63 0.19 -2.43 -8.89
CA ASP A 63 -0.39 -2.80 -7.61
C ASP A 63 0.43 -2.26 -6.43
N LEU A 64 -0.26 -1.98 -5.32
CA LEU A 64 0.32 -1.64 -4.03
C LEU A 64 0.39 -2.89 -3.16
N VAL A 65 1.61 -3.31 -2.83
CA VAL A 65 1.89 -4.53 -2.08
C VAL A 65 2.45 -4.24 -0.69
N ALA A 66 2.04 -5.02 0.30
CA ALA A 66 2.60 -4.95 1.65
C ALA A 66 4.00 -5.57 1.70
N THR A 67 4.93 -4.89 2.35
CA THR A 67 6.30 -5.38 2.56
C THR A 67 6.53 -5.95 3.95
N LYS A 68 5.49 -5.95 4.79
CA LYS A 68 5.57 -6.37 6.18
C LYS A 68 4.31 -7.12 6.57
N THR A 69 4.48 -8.21 7.31
CA THR A 69 3.36 -8.95 7.89
C THR A 69 2.87 -8.26 9.15
N VAL A 70 1.55 -8.09 9.27
CA VAL A 70 0.88 -7.58 10.47
C VAL A 70 -0.17 -8.59 10.90
N GLY A 71 0.07 -9.23 12.05
CA GLY A 71 -0.89 -10.15 12.66
C GLY A 71 -2.13 -9.44 13.21
N ARG A 72 -3.17 -10.22 13.52
CA ARG A 72 -4.36 -9.73 14.21
C ARG A 72 -4.08 -9.60 15.72
N ARG A 73 -4.58 -8.54 16.33
CA ARG A 73 -4.50 -8.28 17.78
C ARG A 73 -5.51 -9.13 18.57
#